data_AF-A0A8E2ASU8-F1
#
_entry.id   AF-A0A8E2ASU8-F1
#
_cell.length_a   1.000
_cell.length_b   1.000
_cell.length_c   1.000
_cell.angle_alpha   90.00
_cell.angle_beta   90.00
_cell.angle_gamma   90.00
#
_symmetry.space_group_name_H-M   'P 1'
#
loop_
_entity.id
_entity.type
_entity.pdbx_description
1 polymer ?
#
loop_
_entity_poly.entity_id
_entity_poly.type
_entity_poly.pdbx_seq_one_letter_code
_entity_poly.pdbx_strand_id
1 'polypeptide(L)'
;MNIYLVRVRERSTGTLFIERKSSATTSDAYIAISHVWGTPETVQPSHVDGVGIVQLSPWKKDILSILRRPNICGDGWFWMDLFCIDQRPDATISITEQLMAIPAIYRSSQCVRVLAESPICDAWQTIAARVASIADIDSELFGEEELRHARRCPNMFFCDPWFERSWTRQEGLYGMTIEIIMLNRVGCQRLQASASDTAKQRWVTEGSALAKRSMAEFFLDDKFAYHGLVSREGENARFQMYLDLIYRHRIEIAKYGGTFGPHSGYSPLSEAWRSGRITTKARDYILAVFPDITGYCVSTDARRMTFDALLADALNQIAIQQRFYLTPKFTRGMMMTTSSKESAMPWIPRQPSSISEALDGFMGHFLEEHKGKDATKFFSLASRITFEDASCTKEGLAELKKTWEATAQTIKHMVHVHPSSPCTGVTRGNVQTDEGLLHQYFVQQFVPVAVARYLTEAKFQQLELQTTGILTFERVQNIPDHIFSRELERFLVCLICGTTLCTADTILKSASLVLIPTTFGKLLALVNRDILHAASPQDCALISTTAWSLQGFLVAAQKNSRAYYIVGRTIIPEDRFWDTLEMQH
;
A
#
# COMPACT_ATOMS: atom_id res chain seq x y z
N MET A 1 23.05 -19.13 8.98
CA MET A 1 21.97 -19.82 8.23
C MET A 1 22.51 -20.27 6.89
N ASN A 2 22.22 -21.49 6.43
CA ASN A 2 22.67 -21.98 5.13
C ASN A 2 21.93 -21.28 3.99
N ILE A 3 22.65 -20.88 2.95
CA ILE A 3 22.11 -20.18 1.79
C ILE A 3 22.83 -20.64 0.52
N TYR A 4 22.31 -20.26 -0.64
CA TYR A 4 23.04 -20.39 -1.90
C TYR A 4 23.67 -19.05 -2.28
N LEU A 5 24.97 -19.05 -2.61
CA LEU A 5 25.67 -17.90 -3.18
C LEU A 5 26.22 -18.28 -4.55
N VAL A 6 26.28 -17.28 -5.43
CA VAL A 6 26.76 -17.42 -6.80
C VAL A 6 27.79 -16.36 -7.14
N ARG A 7 28.60 -16.60 -8.17
CA ARG A 7 29.43 -15.58 -8.81
C ARG A 7 29.45 -15.79 -10.32
N VAL A 8 29.73 -14.72 -11.06
CA VAL A 8 29.94 -14.84 -12.51
C VAL A 8 31.39 -15.21 -12.77
N ARG A 9 31.61 -16.24 -13.59
CA ARG A 9 32.93 -16.67 -14.07
C ARG A 9 32.99 -16.61 -15.58
N GLU A 10 34.22 -16.54 -16.08
CA GLU A 10 34.51 -16.59 -17.51
C GLU A 10 35.25 -17.89 -17.81
N ARG A 11 34.81 -18.62 -18.84
CA ARG A 11 35.53 -19.80 -19.35
C ARG A 11 36.74 -19.36 -20.17
N SER A 12 37.63 -20.28 -20.49
CA SER A 12 38.73 -20.04 -21.44
C SER A 12 38.25 -19.59 -22.84
N THR A 13 36.99 -19.89 -23.19
CA THR A 13 36.33 -19.47 -24.43
C THR A 13 35.80 -18.03 -24.40
N GLY A 14 35.92 -17.33 -23.28
CA GLY A 14 35.37 -15.97 -23.09
C GLY A 14 33.88 -15.93 -22.75
N THR A 15 33.21 -17.08 -22.62
CA THR A 15 31.78 -17.14 -22.29
C THR A 15 31.56 -17.07 -20.79
N LEU A 16 30.61 -16.23 -20.36
CA LEU A 16 30.26 -16.07 -18.96
C LEU A 16 29.29 -17.16 -18.48
N PHE A 17 29.45 -17.59 -17.23
CA PHE A 17 28.56 -18.56 -16.58
C PHE A 17 28.44 -18.30 -15.07
N ILE A 18 27.40 -18.86 -14.46
CA ILE A 18 27.18 -18.83 -13.00
C ILE A 18 27.87 -20.02 -12.33
N GLU A 19 28.73 -19.73 -11.36
CA GLU A 19 29.31 -20.71 -10.45
C GLU A 19 28.58 -20.63 -9.10
N ARG A 20 28.06 -21.76 -8.61
CA ARG A 20 27.47 -21.87 -7.26
C ARG A 20 28.54 -22.24 -6.24
N LYS A 21 28.53 -21.59 -5.07
CA LYS A 21 29.37 -21.96 -3.94
C LYS A 21 28.87 -23.28 -3.34
N SER A 22 29.78 -24.23 -3.07
CA SER A 22 29.43 -25.57 -2.58
C SER A 22 28.78 -25.57 -1.19
N SER A 23 29.21 -24.65 -0.33
CA SER A 23 28.61 -24.39 0.98
C SER A 23 28.70 -22.90 1.26
N ALA A 24 27.58 -22.28 1.64
CA ALA A 24 27.52 -20.87 1.97
C ALA A 24 26.59 -20.61 3.14
N THR A 25 26.90 -19.57 3.90
CA THR A 25 26.07 -19.11 5.00
C THR A 25 25.90 -17.59 4.96
N THR A 26 24.91 -17.08 5.69
CA THR A 26 24.73 -15.63 5.88
C THR A 26 25.92 -14.92 6.54
N SER A 27 26.90 -15.64 7.08
CA SER A 27 28.12 -15.06 7.65
C SER A 27 29.22 -14.83 6.59
N ASP A 28 29.05 -15.34 5.37
CA ASP A 28 29.98 -15.08 4.27
C ASP A 28 29.90 -13.62 3.80
N ALA A 29 30.98 -13.14 3.18
CA ALA A 29 30.99 -11.84 2.51
C ALA A 29 30.32 -11.95 1.13
N TYR A 30 29.21 -11.23 0.93
CA TYR A 30 28.52 -11.14 -0.36
C TYR A 30 27.71 -9.86 -0.51
N ILE A 31 27.31 -9.59 -1.76
CA ILE A 31 26.36 -8.53 -2.15
C ILE A 31 24.99 -9.15 -2.40
N ALA A 32 23.92 -8.52 -1.95
CA ALA A 32 22.57 -8.93 -2.34
C ALA A 32 22.09 -8.07 -3.52
N ILE A 33 21.53 -8.69 -4.55
CA ILE A 33 20.96 -8.01 -5.69
C ILE A 33 19.45 -7.93 -5.51
N SER A 34 18.90 -6.73 -5.67
CA SER A 34 17.47 -6.48 -5.72
C SER A 34 17.09 -6.04 -7.12
N HIS A 35 16.03 -6.62 -7.69
CA HIS A 35 15.64 -6.28 -9.05
C HIS A 35 14.16 -6.54 -9.33
N VAL A 36 13.67 -5.86 -10.37
CA VAL A 36 12.39 -6.19 -11.00
C VAL A 36 12.63 -7.18 -12.13
N TRP A 37 11.76 -8.18 -12.28
CA TRP A 37 11.93 -9.19 -13.33
C TRP A 37 11.51 -8.68 -14.72
N GLY A 38 10.78 -7.56 -14.77
CA GLY A 38 9.97 -7.10 -15.91
C GLY A 38 8.50 -7.41 -15.69
N THR A 39 7.60 -6.84 -16.48
CA THR A 39 6.16 -7.14 -16.39
C THR A 39 5.85 -8.48 -17.10
N PRO A 40 4.79 -9.22 -16.73
CA PRO A 40 4.43 -10.48 -17.39
C PRO A 40 4.35 -10.39 -18.92
N GLU A 41 4.02 -9.21 -19.45
CA GLU A 41 3.90 -8.93 -20.89
C GLU A 41 5.25 -8.71 -21.58
N THR A 42 6.30 -8.39 -20.82
CA THR A 42 7.62 -8.00 -21.36
C THR A 42 8.71 -9.03 -21.09
N VAL A 43 8.56 -9.87 -20.07
CA VAL A 43 9.54 -10.92 -19.75
C VAL A 43 9.63 -11.97 -20.86
N GLN A 44 10.85 -12.41 -21.15
CA GLN A 44 11.13 -13.43 -22.16
C GLN A 44 11.99 -14.55 -21.55
N PRO A 45 11.76 -15.82 -21.94
CA PRO A 45 12.65 -16.92 -21.60
C PRO A 45 14.06 -16.64 -22.14
N SER A 46 15.06 -16.71 -21.28
CA SER A 46 16.48 -16.51 -21.61
C SER A 46 17.30 -17.64 -20.99
N HIS A 47 18.25 -18.18 -21.74
CA HIS A 47 19.18 -19.18 -21.22
C HIS A 47 20.36 -18.50 -20.53
N VAL A 48 20.62 -18.87 -19.28
CA VAL A 48 21.75 -18.39 -18.49
C VAL A 48 22.64 -19.60 -18.14
N ASP A 49 23.87 -19.61 -18.64
CA ASP A 49 24.81 -20.70 -18.41
C ASP A 49 25.11 -20.86 -16.91
N GLY A 50 25.11 -22.11 -16.44
CA GLY A 50 25.21 -22.47 -15.01
C GLY A 50 23.88 -22.44 -14.23
N VAL A 51 22.78 -21.97 -14.83
CA VAL A 51 21.45 -21.94 -14.19
C VAL A 51 20.39 -22.66 -15.03
N GLY A 52 20.28 -22.35 -16.32
CA GLY A 52 19.24 -22.85 -17.21
C GLY A 52 18.33 -21.75 -17.75
N ILE A 53 17.07 -22.06 -18.02
CA ILE A 53 16.10 -21.11 -18.58
C ILE A 53 15.48 -20.28 -17.45
N VAL A 54 15.56 -18.96 -17.58
CA VAL A 54 14.99 -17.98 -16.64
C VAL A 54 14.13 -16.95 -17.38
N GLN A 55 13.23 -16.28 -16.68
CA GLN A 55 12.41 -15.20 -17.24
C GLN A 55 13.10 -13.86 -16.94
N LEU A 56 13.46 -13.12 -17.99
CA LEU A 56 14.16 -11.84 -17.87
C LEU A 56 13.49 -10.77 -18.73
N SER A 57 13.53 -9.53 -18.27
CA SER A 57 13.19 -8.37 -19.08
C SER A 57 14.17 -8.23 -20.26
N PRO A 58 13.78 -7.56 -21.37
CA PRO A 58 14.67 -7.35 -22.51
C PRO A 58 15.96 -6.60 -22.15
N TRP A 59 15.91 -5.71 -21.15
CA TRP A 59 17.04 -4.92 -20.68
C TRP A 59 18.03 -5.72 -19.83
N LYS A 60 17.66 -6.92 -19.40
CA LYS A 60 18.50 -7.86 -18.64
C LYS A 60 18.92 -9.08 -19.48
N LYS A 61 18.76 -9.05 -20.82
CA LYS A 61 19.16 -10.18 -21.68
C LYS A 61 20.62 -10.58 -21.51
N ASP A 62 21.51 -9.62 -21.24
CA ASP A 62 22.91 -9.87 -20.92
C ASP A 62 23.21 -9.70 -19.43
N ILE A 63 22.40 -10.35 -18.59
CA ILE A 63 22.48 -10.23 -17.13
C ILE A 63 23.87 -10.62 -16.58
N LEU A 64 24.58 -11.57 -17.21
CA LEU A 64 25.89 -12.00 -16.74
C LEU A 64 26.95 -10.92 -16.93
N SER A 65 27.00 -10.26 -18.10
CA SER A 65 27.91 -9.14 -18.31
C SER A 65 27.57 -7.97 -17.39
N ILE A 66 26.27 -7.69 -17.18
CA ILE A 66 25.80 -6.68 -16.23
C ILE A 66 26.37 -6.97 -14.83
N LEU A 67 26.20 -8.18 -14.31
CA LEU A 67 26.64 -8.56 -12.97
C LEU A 67 28.16 -8.65 -12.84
N ARG A 68 28.86 -9.02 -13.92
CA ARG A 68 30.33 -9.10 -13.95
C ARG A 68 31.00 -7.72 -13.84
N ARG A 69 30.27 -6.61 -14.07
CA ARG A 69 30.83 -5.27 -13.93
C ARG A 69 31.40 -5.04 -12.52
N PRO A 70 32.58 -4.42 -12.39
CA PRO A 70 33.23 -4.19 -11.09
C PRO A 70 32.37 -3.39 -10.10
N ASN A 71 31.54 -2.48 -10.59
CA ASN A 71 30.65 -1.67 -9.77
C ASN A 71 29.35 -2.40 -9.36
N ILE A 72 29.15 -3.68 -9.72
CA ILE A 72 27.94 -4.46 -9.40
C ILE A 72 28.23 -5.73 -8.62
N CYS A 73 28.94 -6.70 -9.17
CA CYS A 73 29.41 -7.85 -8.38
C CYS A 73 30.90 -8.12 -8.60
N GLY A 74 31.42 -7.77 -9.78
CA GLY A 74 32.79 -8.10 -10.17
C GLY A 74 33.02 -9.62 -10.06
N ASP A 75 34.05 -9.98 -9.29
CA ASP A 75 34.48 -11.35 -9.00
C ASP A 75 33.93 -11.89 -7.67
N GLY A 76 33.17 -11.06 -6.96
CA GLY A 76 32.63 -11.37 -5.65
C GLY A 76 31.45 -12.34 -5.70
N TRP A 77 31.18 -12.95 -4.54
CA TRP A 77 29.95 -13.70 -4.32
C TRP A 77 28.77 -12.75 -4.18
N PHE A 78 27.64 -13.13 -4.75
CA PHE A 78 26.39 -12.40 -4.59
C PHE A 78 25.21 -13.34 -4.41
N TRP A 79 24.13 -12.77 -3.89
CA TRP A 79 22.83 -13.41 -3.79
C TRP A 79 21.86 -12.69 -4.71
N MET A 80 21.13 -13.44 -5.54
CA MET A 80 20.04 -12.94 -6.37
C MET A 80 18.99 -14.04 -6.41
N ASP A 81 17.74 -13.70 -6.07
CA ASP A 81 16.61 -14.62 -6.00
C ASP A 81 16.52 -15.55 -7.22
N LEU A 82 16.70 -14.98 -8.42
CA LEU A 82 16.65 -15.67 -9.69
C LEU A 82 17.62 -16.86 -9.81
N PHE A 83 18.80 -16.76 -9.18
CA PHE A 83 19.86 -17.77 -9.31
C PHE A 83 20.04 -18.61 -8.04
N CYS A 84 19.69 -18.03 -6.89
CA CYS A 84 19.91 -18.61 -5.57
C CYS A 84 18.68 -19.31 -5.01
N ILE A 85 17.46 -19.06 -5.52
CA ILE A 85 16.28 -19.84 -5.11
C ILE A 85 16.20 -21.10 -5.96
N ASP A 86 16.59 -22.24 -5.37
CA ASP A 86 16.49 -23.55 -6.01
C ASP A 86 15.09 -24.13 -5.79
N GLN A 87 14.31 -24.18 -6.87
CA GLN A 87 12.92 -24.64 -6.83
C GLN A 87 12.76 -26.14 -7.08
N ARG A 88 13.86 -26.89 -7.21
CA ARG A 88 13.79 -28.34 -7.44
C ARG A 88 13.35 -29.07 -6.18
N PRO A 89 12.59 -30.19 -6.28
CA PRO A 89 12.15 -30.95 -5.11
C PRO A 89 13.29 -31.55 -4.29
N ASP A 90 14.44 -31.80 -4.91
CA ASP A 90 15.66 -32.38 -4.32
C ASP A 90 16.70 -31.32 -3.92
N ALA A 91 16.31 -30.04 -3.85
CA ALA A 91 17.20 -28.99 -3.37
C ALA A 91 17.68 -29.27 -1.94
N THR A 92 18.97 -29.04 -1.68
CA THR A 92 19.61 -29.29 -0.37
C THR A 92 19.01 -28.44 0.75
N ILE A 93 18.58 -27.22 0.42
CA ILE A 93 17.84 -26.34 1.31
C ILE A 93 16.39 -26.35 0.82
N SER A 94 15.44 -26.67 1.69
CA SER A 94 14.03 -26.72 1.28
C SER A 94 13.55 -25.33 0.85
N ILE A 95 12.55 -25.28 -0.05
CA ILE A 95 12.01 -23.99 -0.51
C ILE A 95 11.46 -23.15 0.66
N THR A 96 10.89 -23.78 1.67
CA THR A 96 10.39 -23.13 2.88
C THR A 96 11.53 -22.48 3.67
N GLU A 97 12.64 -23.19 3.88
CA GLU A 97 13.83 -22.63 4.53
C GLU A 97 14.44 -21.49 3.70
N GLN A 98 14.48 -21.63 2.37
CA GLN A 98 14.97 -20.57 1.48
C GLN A 98 14.13 -19.30 1.58
N LEU A 99 12.80 -19.41 1.61
CA LEU A 99 11.89 -18.26 1.76
C LEU A 99 12.04 -17.61 3.15
N MET A 100 12.16 -18.42 4.21
CA MET A 100 12.42 -17.92 5.57
C MET A 100 13.81 -17.27 5.71
N ALA A 101 14.75 -17.58 4.80
CA ALA A 101 16.10 -17.03 4.82
C ALA A 101 16.19 -15.60 4.30
N ILE A 102 15.24 -15.18 3.45
CA ILE A 102 15.32 -13.91 2.70
C ILE A 102 15.62 -12.72 3.63
N PRO A 103 14.93 -12.53 4.78
CA PRO A 103 15.26 -11.43 5.67
C PRO A 103 16.70 -11.46 6.18
N ALA A 104 17.19 -12.63 6.59
CA ALA A 104 18.56 -12.80 7.08
C ALA A 104 19.60 -12.56 5.98
N ILE A 105 19.30 -12.97 4.73
CA ILE A 105 20.18 -12.79 3.58
C ILE A 105 20.42 -11.31 3.30
N TYR A 106 19.36 -10.52 3.16
CA TYR A 106 19.53 -9.10 2.85
C TYR A 106 20.12 -8.32 4.03
N ARG A 107 19.73 -8.65 5.27
CA ARG A 107 20.28 -8.03 6.49
C ARG A 107 21.78 -8.28 6.66
N SER A 108 22.26 -9.47 6.29
CA SER A 108 23.67 -9.85 6.47
C SER A 108 24.56 -9.50 5.27
N SER A 109 23.96 -9.08 4.15
CA SER A 109 24.71 -8.65 2.97
C SER A 109 25.53 -7.39 3.26
N GLN A 110 26.68 -7.24 2.61
CA GLN A 110 27.51 -6.04 2.75
C GLN A 110 26.79 -4.80 2.20
N CYS A 111 26.01 -5.00 1.14
CA CYS A 111 25.23 -3.99 0.47
C CYS A 111 24.13 -4.67 -0.33
N VAL A 112 22.98 -3.99 -0.43
CA VAL A 112 21.92 -4.32 -1.38
C VAL A 112 22.10 -3.44 -2.61
N ARG A 113 22.35 -4.05 -3.78
CA ARG A 113 22.42 -3.33 -5.05
C ARG A 113 21.12 -3.48 -5.81
N VAL A 114 20.45 -2.36 -6.05
CA VAL A 114 19.19 -2.30 -6.81
C VAL A 114 19.49 -2.08 -8.27
N LEU A 115 19.03 -2.98 -9.14
CA LEU A 115 19.16 -2.85 -10.59
C LEU A 115 17.92 -2.18 -11.20
N ALA A 116 17.97 -0.86 -11.34
CA ALA A 116 16.90 -0.05 -11.92
C ALA A 116 16.98 -0.09 -13.46
N GLU A 117 15.95 -0.63 -14.11
CA GLU A 117 15.94 -0.90 -15.55
C GLU A 117 15.07 0.05 -16.36
N SER A 118 14.21 0.82 -15.69
CA SER A 118 13.35 1.78 -16.37
C SER A 118 14.18 2.90 -17.00
N PRO A 119 13.68 3.54 -18.08
CA PRO A 119 14.29 4.77 -18.59
C PRO A 119 14.34 5.85 -17.50
N ILE A 120 15.54 6.38 -17.24
CA ILE A 120 15.75 7.45 -16.24
C ILE A 120 16.41 8.67 -16.91
N CYS A 121 15.83 9.85 -16.69
CA CYS A 121 16.28 11.11 -17.24
C CYS A 121 17.63 11.53 -16.66
N ASP A 122 18.68 11.45 -17.46
CA ASP A 122 20.04 11.74 -17.03
C ASP A 122 20.25 13.24 -16.68
N ALA A 123 19.63 14.13 -17.45
CA ALA A 123 19.74 15.57 -17.22
C ALA A 123 19.12 15.99 -15.89
N TRP A 124 17.92 15.49 -15.56
CA TRP A 124 17.29 15.77 -14.28
C TRP A 124 18.09 15.17 -13.14
N GLN A 125 18.48 13.90 -13.25
CA GLN A 125 19.30 13.22 -12.24
C GLN A 125 20.57 14.01 -11.92
N THR A 126 21.28 14.49 -12.94
CA THR A 126 22.50 15.28 -12.75
C THR A 126 22.23 16.61 -12.05
N ILE A 127 21.17 17.34 -12.43
CA ILE A 127 20.79 18.61 -11.80
C ILE A 127 20.38 18.39 -10.35
N ALA A 128 19.48 17.43 -10.11
CA ALA A 128 18.94 17.13 -8.80
C ALA A 128 20.03 16.61 -7.84
N ALA A 129 20.97 15.78 -8.30
CA ALA A 129 22.11 15.34 -7.48
C ALA A 129 23.04 16.50 -7.09
N ARG A 130 23.24 17.48 -7.99
CA ARG A 130 23.99 18.70 -7.68
C ARG A 130 23.26 19.55 -6.65
N VAL A 131 21.96 19.79 -6.83
CA VAL A 131 21.13 20.53 -5.86
C VAL A 131 21.12 19.81 -4.52
N ALA A 132 20.99 18.48 -4.51
CA ALA A 132 21.04 17.65 -3.32
C ALA A 132 22.33 17.90 -2.51
N SER A 133 23.44 18.27 -3.14
CA SER A 133 24.70 18.49 -2.43
C SER A 133 24.77 19.81 -1.65
N ILE A 134 23.74 20.66 -1.73
CA ILE A 134 23.65 21.95 -1.00
C ILE A 134 23.12 21.69 0.42
N ALA A 135 23.75 22.30 1.43
CA ALA A 135 23.21 22.33 2.79
C ALA A 135 21.99 23.26 2.83
N ASP A 136 20.89 22.84 3.46
CA ASP A 136 19.65 23.62 3.63
C ASP A 136 18.80 23.81 2.36
N ILE A 137 18.52 22.70 1.68
CA ILE A 137 17.56 22.68 0.57
C ILE A 137 16.13 22.82 1.10
N ASP A 138 15.39 23.77 0.56
CA ASP A 138 13.94 23.86 0.73
C ASP A 138 13.28 22.63 0.09
N SER A 139 12.74 21.75 0.94
CA SER A 139 12.14 20.48 0.54
C SER A 139 10.84 20.66 -0.25
N GLU A 140 10.07 21.70 0.06
CA GLU A 140 8.83 22.04 -0.63
C GLU A 140 9.15 22.53 -2.04
N LEU A 141 10.06 23.50 -2.17
CA LEU A 141 10.49 24.01 -3.47
C LEU A 141 11.11 22.92 -4.34
N PHE A 142 11.94 22.06 -3.77
CA PHE A 142 12.51 20.93 -4.49
C PHE A 142 11.40 19.99 -5.03
N GLY A 143 10.43 19.65 -4.19
CA GLY A 143 9.28 18.84 -4.59
C GLY A 143 8.47 19.49 -5.71
N GLU A 144 8.26 20.81 -5.65
CA GLU A 144 7.57 21.54 -6.72
C GLU A 144 8.35 21.51 -8.05
N GLU A 145 9.67 21.71 -8.04
CA GLU A 145 10.50 21.66 -9.25
C GLU A 145 10.58 20.24 -9.83
N GLU A 146 10.65 19.22 -8.97
CA GLU A 146 10.63 17.81 -9.33
C GLU A 146 9.34 17.43 -10.05
N LEU A 147 8.19 17.80 -9.49
CA LEU A 147 6.89 17.58 -10.12
C LEU A 147 6.74 18.40 -11.41
N ARG A 148 7.27 19.64 -11.43
CA ARG A 148 7.29 20.47 -12.64
C ARG A 148 8.12 19.84 -13.76
N HIS A 149 9.21 19.17 -13.44
CA HIS A 149 9.96 18.37 -14.40
C HIS A 149 9.13 17.17 -14.88
N ALA A 150 8.58 16.41 -13.94
CA ALA A 150 7.84 15.19 -14.21
C ALA A 150 6.60 15.42 -15.10
N ARG A 151 5.97 16.61 -15.04
CA ARG A 151 4.89 17.05 -15.96
C ARG A 151 5.19 16.82 -17.43
N ARG A 152 6.46 16.91 -17.83
CA ARG A 152 6.91 16.82 -19.24
C ARG A 152 7.96 15.74 -19.47
N CYS A 153 8.46 15.09 -18.43
CA CYS A 153 9.39 13.99 -18.57
C CYS A 153 8.99 12.86 -17.60
N PRO A 154 8.42 11.75 -18.10
CA PRO A 154 7.94 10.66 -17.24
C PRO A 154 9.09 9.78 -16.69
N ASN A 155 10.31 9.97 -17.21
CA ASN A 155 11.49 9.13 -16.93
C ASN A 155 12.15 9.49 -15.59
N MET A 156 11.36 9.51 -14.51
CA MET A 156 11.84 9.77 -13.16
C MET A 156 12.21 8.45 -12.48
N PHE A 157 13.25 8.42 -11.65
CA PHE A 157 13.66 7.16 -11.00
C PHE A 157 12.59 6.62 -10.03
N PHE A 158 11.88 7.50 -9.30
CA PHE A 158 10.76 7.07 -8.46
C PHE A 158 9.57 6.47 -9.24
N CYS A 159 9.57 6.56 -10.57
CA CYS A 159 8.61 5.86 -11.44
C CYS A 159 9.08 4.44 -11.80
N ASP A 160 10.25 3.99 -11.35
CA ASP A 160 10.70 2.62 -11.60
C ASP A 160 9.80 1.61 -10.86
N PRO A 161 9.37 0.51 -11.51
CA PRO A 161 8.51 -0.50 -10.90
C PRO A 161 9.08 -1.16 -9.64
N TRP A 162 10.35 -0.95 -9.31
CA TRP A 162 10.96 -1.38 -8.06
C TRP A 162 10.23 -0.81 -6.84
N PHE A 163 9.68 0.41 -6.93
CA PHE A 163 8.88 1.00 -5.85
C PHE A 163 7.46 0.40 -5.74
N GLU A 164 7.01 -0.36 -6.73
CA GLU A 164 5.64 -0.88 -6.79
C GLU A 164 5.54 -2.32 -6.31
N ARG A 165 6.62 -3.10 -6.40
CA ARG A 165 6.60 -4.53 -6.07
C ARG A 165 6.73 -4.79 -4.58
N SER A 166 6.00 -5.78 -4.08
CA SER A 166 6.08 -6.15 -2.66
C SER A 166 7.39 -6.87 -2.30
N TRP A 167 7.96 -7.67 -3.19
CA TRP A 167 9.23 -8.36 -2.92
C TRP A 167 10.39 -7.38 -2.81
N THR A 168 10.51 -6.45 -3.75
CA THR A 168 11.55 -5.42 -3.75
C THR A 168 11.52 -4.53 -2.51
N ARG A 169 10.34 -4.34 -1.88
CA ARG A 169 10.22 -3.73 -0.56
C ARG A 169 11.10 -4.45 0.45
N GLN A 170 10.91 -5.75 0.64
CA GLN A 170 11.69 -6.54 1.59
C GLN A 170 13.18 -6.48 1.29
N GLU A 171 13.54 -6.64 0.03
CA GLU A 171 14.92 -6.66 -0.44
C GLU A 171 15.65 -5.34 -0.09
N GLY A 172 15.01 -4.19 -0.34
CA GLY A 172 15.55 -2.88 0.03
C GLY A 172 15.43 -2.56 1.53
N LEU A 173 14.37 -3.03 2.19
CA LEU A 173 14.06 -2.71 3.57
C LEU A 173 15.17 -3.17 4.51
N TYR A 174 15.63 -4.42 4.36
CA TYR A 174 16.53 -5.07 5.31
C TYR A 174 17.99 -4.62 5.23
N GLY A 175 18.43 -4.11 4.08
CA GLY A 175 19.82 -3.71 3.87
C GLY A 175 20.21 -2.46 4.65
N MET A 176 21.31 -2.51 5.40
CA MET A 176 21.89 -1.32 6.04
C MET A 176 22.49 -0.34 5.03
N THR A 177 22.95 -0.86 3.90
CA THR A 177 23.46 -0.09 2.77
C THR A 177 22.70 -0.47 1.52
N ILE A 178 22.20 0.54 0.81
CA ILE A 178 21.57 0.38 -0.51
C ILE A 178 22.37 1.18 -1.52
N GLU A 179 22.67 0.59 -2.66
CA GLU A 179 23.26 1.26 -3.83
C GLU A 179 22.33 1.08 -5.04
N ILE A 180 21.97 2.18 -5.70
CA ILE A 180 21.13 2.15 -6.91
C ILE A 180 22.03 2.13 -8.15
N ILE A 181 21.83 1.12 -9.00
CA ILE A 181 22.50 1.00 -10.28
C ILE A 181 21.49 1.21 -11.41
N MET A 182 21.57 2.37 -12.05
CA MET A 182 20.75 2.70 -13.21
C MET A 182 21.31 2.02 -14.47
N LEU A 183 20.51 1.14 -15.06
CA LEU A 183 20.88 0.40 -16.28
C LEU A 183 20.52 1.15 -17.57
N ASN A 184 19.54 2.06 -17.52
CA ASN A 184 18.95 2.68 -18.70
C ASN A 184 18.79 4.20 -18.52
N ARG A 185 19.89 4.93 -18.71
CA ARG A 185 19.87 6.40 -18.71
C ARG A 185 19.47 6.92 -20.09
N VAL A 186 18.51 7.84 -20.12
CA VAL A 186 17.97 8.42 -21.36
C VAL A 186 18.04 9.94 -21.34
N GLY A 187 18.04 10.52 -22.54
CA GLY A 187 17.94 11.98 -22.71
C GLY A 187 16.65 12.55 -22.12
N CYS A 188 16.69 13.81 -21.71
CA CYS A 188 15.52 14.49 -21.18
C CYS A 188 14.45 14.71 -22.25
N GLN A 189 13.25 14.18 -21.99
CA GLN A 189 12.11 14.35 -22.90
C GLN A 189 11.39 15.69 -22.73
N ARG A 190 11.73 16.49 -21.69
CA ARG A 190 11.08 17.78 -21.41
C ARG A 190 11.15 18.77 -22.57
N LEU A 191 12.21 18.71 -23.38
CA LEU A 191 12.46 19.60 -24.51
C LEU A 191 11.98 19.01 -25.86
N GLN A 192 11.53 17.76 -25.87
CA GLN A 192 10.96 17.15 -27.06
C GLN A 192 9.53 17.66 -27.20
N ALA A 193 9.32 18.64 -28.08
CA ALA A 193 8.00 19.18 -28.36
C ALA A 193 7.13 18.07 -28.98
N SER A 194 6.27 17.44 -28.18
CA SER A 194 5.20 16.61 -28.72
C SER A 194 4.03 17.48 -29.12
N ALA A 195 3.56 17.35 -30.36
CA ALA A 195 2.35 18.00 -30.84
C ALA A 195 1.08 17.64 -30.02
N SER A 196 1.15 16.59 -29.19
CA SER A 196 0.06 16.12 -28.31
C SER A 196 0.15 16.60 -26.85
N ASP A 197 1.15 17.42 -26.48
CA ASP A 197 1.38 17.85 -25.09
C ASP A 197 0.44 19.00 -24.65
N THR A 198 -0.81 18.65 -24.35
CA THR A 198 -1.83 19.59 -23.85
C THR A 198 -1.67 19.90 -22.36
N ALA A 199 -2.20 21.05 -21.90
CA ALA A 199 -2.21 21.41 -20.47
C ALA A 199 -2.89 20.33 -19.60
N LYS A 200 -3.96 19.70 -20.12
CA LYS A 200 -4.64 18.58 -19.47
C LYS A 200 -3.71 17.38 -19.30
N GLN A 201 -2.97 17.00 -20.35
CA GLN A 201 -2.04 15.86 -20.29
C GLN A 201 -0.94 16.10 -19.25
N ARG A 202 -0.37 17.31 -19.19
CA ARG A 202 0.65 17.68 -18.18
C ARG A 202 0.13 17.53 -16.75
N TRP A 203 -1.09 17.99 -16.50
CA TRP A 203 -1.74 17.90 -15.18
C TRP A 203 -1.98 16.44 -14.76
N VAL A 204 -2.36 15.58 -15.72
CA VAL A 204 -2.48 14.13 -15.51
C VAL A 204 -1.13 13.50 -15.18
N THR A 205 -0.11 13.76 -16.01
CA THR A 205 1.24 13.22 -15.83
C THR A 205 1.82 13.61 -14.47
N GLU A 206 1.61 14.85 -14.03
CA GLU A 206 2.00 15.31 -12.70
C GLU A 206 1.35 14.51 -11.58
N GLY A 207 0.04 14.27 -11.65
CA GLY A 207 -0.66 13.48 -10.62
C GLY A 207 -0.15 12.04 -10.55
N SER A 208 0.10 11.43 -11.71
CA SER A 208 0.73 10.11 -11.78
C SER A 208 2.13 10.12 -11.17
N ALA A 209 2.95 11.13 -11.47
CA ALA A 209 4.28 11.27 -10.89
C ALA A 209 4.24 11.47 -9.37
N LEU A 210 3.28 12.26 -8.86
CA LEU A 210 3.07 12.46 -7.42
C LEU A 210 2.69 11.16 -6.71
N ALA A 211 1.82 10.33 -7.32
CA ALA A 211 1.48 9.02 -6.78
C ALA A 211 2.72 8.11 -6.69
N LYS A 212 3.56 8.08 -7.73
CA LYS A 212 4.80 7.28 -7.75
C LYS A 212 5.84 7.79 -6.76
N ARG A 213 5.99 9.11 -6.65
CA ARG A 213 6.81 9.76 -5.62
C ARG A 213 6.37 9.35 -4.21
N SER A 214 5.07 9.34 -3.95
CA SER A 214 4.51 8.91 -2.66
C SER A 214 4.85 7.46 -2.33
N MET A 215 4.88 6.55 -3.32
CA MET A 215 5.30 5.15 -3.12
C MET A 215 6.77 5.04 -2.69
N ALA A 216 7.65 5.87 -3.27
CA ALA A 216 9.05 5.95 -2.85
C ALA A 216 9.18 6.53 -1.43
N GLU A 217 8.38 7.53 -1.09
CA GLU A 217 8.33 8.10 0.26
C GLU A 217 7.81 7.09 1.31
N PHE A 218 6.80 6.28 0.99
CA PHE A 218 6.32 5.22 1.88
C PHE A 218 7.36 4.13 2.11
N PHE A 219 8.19 3.82 1.10
CA PHE A 219 9.33 2.93 1.29
C PHE A 219 10.34 3.49 2.31
N LEU A 220 10.58 4.80 2.28
CA LEU A 220 11.46 5.44 3.25
C LEU A 220 10.84 5.43 4.64
N ASP A 221 9.55 5.72 4.78
CA ASP A 221 8.84 5.64 6.07
C ASP A 221 8.98 4.26 6.71
N ASP A 222 8.76 3.22 5.90
CA ASP A 222 8.93 1.84 6.30
C ASP A 222 10.38 1.53 6.71
N LYS A 223 11.35 2.05 5.95
CA LYS A 223 12.78 1.91 6.29
C LYS A 223 13.15 2.64 7.59
N PHE A 224 12.57 3.81 7.83
CA PHE A 224 12.72 4.55 9.09
C PHE A 224 12.17 3.76 10.27
N ALA A 225 10.95 3.25 10.15
CA ALA A 225 10.31 2.44 11.17
C ALA A 225 11.12 1.16 11.44
N TYR A 226 11.58 0.47 10.40
CA TYR A 226 12.34 -0.78 10.51
C TYR A 226 13.67 -0.60 11.23
N HIS A 227 14.40 0.47 10.93
CA HIS A 227 15.75 0.71 11.49
C HIS A 227 15.75 1.59 12.75
N GLY A 228 14.57 1.94 13.28
CA GLY A 228 14.45 2.69 14.53
C GLY A 228 14.96 4.12 14.42
N LEU A 229 14.76 4.75 13.27
CA LEU A 229 15.12 6.14 13.05
C LEU A 229 14.12 7.06 13.77
N VAL A 230 14.20 7.12 15.10
CA VAL A 230 13.37 7.97 15.95
C VAL A 230 13.92 9.38 15.91
N SER A 231 13.24 10.29 15.22
CA SER A 231 13.82 11.60 14.94
C SER A 231 13.57 12.63 16.03
N ARG A 232 14.60 13.39 16.40
CA ARG A 232 14.45 14.76 16.92
C ARG A 232 14.33 15.81 15.79
N GLU A 233 14.62 15.44 14.53
CA GLU A 233 14.68 16.30 13.32
C GLU A 233 13.99 15.66 12.07
N GLY A 234 12.88 14.95 12.25
CA GLY A 234 12.43 13.87 11.35
C GLY A 234 12.23 14.17 9.89
N GLU A 235 11.63 15.32 9.59
CA GLU A 235 11.32 15.68 8.21
C GLU A 235 12.60 15.95 7.40
N ASN A 236 13.60 16.59 8.03
CA ASN A 236 14.89 16.84 7.39
C ASN A 236 15.66 15.55 7.12
N ALA A 237 15.74 14.65 8.10
CA ALA A 237 16.42 13.37 7.93
C ALA A 237 15.76 12.51 6.84
N ARG A 238 14.42 12.48 6.81
CA ARG A 238 13.63 11.76 5.79
C ARG A 238 13.88 12.34 4.40
N PHE A 239 13.84 13.66 4.26
CA PHE A 239 14.10 14.32 2.98
C PHE A 239 15.54 14.10 2.51
N GLN A 240 16.53 14.15 3.40
CA GLN A 240 17.92 13.83 3.04
C GLN A 240 18.08 12.38 2.59
N MET A 241 17.41 11.43 3.25
CA MET A 241 17.41 10.04 2.83
C MET A 241 16.73 9.85 1.46
N TYR A 242 15.68 10.62 1.17
CA TYR A 242 15.05 10.65 -0.15
C TYR A 242 16.04 11.12 -1.22
N LEU A 243 16.76 12.20 -0.98
CA LEU A 243 17.80 12.69 -1.89
C LEU A 243 18.93 11.65 -2.06
N ASP A 244 19.36 11.01 -0.98
CA ASP A 244 20.37 9.96 -0.99
C ASP A 244 19.96 8.76 -1.83
N LEU A 245 18.72 8.30 -1.68
CA LEU A 245 18.19 7.18 -2.45
C LEU A 245 18.02 7.53 -3.92
N ILE A 246 17.31 8.62 -4.19
CA ILE A 246 16.76 8.91 -5.51
C ILE A 246 17.80 9.56 -6.42
N TYR A 247 18.72 10.35 -5.86
CA TYR A 247 19.62 11.23 -6.62
C TYR A 247 21.10 10.99 -6.32
N ARG A 248 21.48 10.65 -5.07
CA ARG A 248 22.86 10.24 -4.75
C ARG A 248 23.09 8.74 -4.91
N HIS A 249 22.01 7.98 -5.15
CA HIS A 249 22.00 6.55 -5.44
C HIS A 249 22.63 5.68 -4.36
N ARG A 250 22.68 6.17 -3.12
CA ARG A 250 23.28 5.46 -1.99
C ARG A 250 22.67 5.88 -0.67
N ILE A 251 22.15 4.92 0.08
CA ILE A 251 21.78 5.10 1.49
C ILE A 251 22.71 4.26 2.35
N GLU A 252 23.17 4.83 3.47
CA GLU A 252 23.80 4.11 4.56
C GLU A 252 23.05 4.44 5.85
N ILE A 253 22.30 3.48 6.39
CA ILE A 253 21.41 3.70 7.54
C ILE A 253 22.15 4.22 8.78
N ALA A 254 23.41 3.80 8.97
CA ALA A 254 24.25 4.27 10.05
C ALA A 254 24.47 5.80 10.02
N LYS A 255 24.48 6.45 8.84
CA LYS A 255 24.62 7.92 8.73
C LYS A 255 23.44 8.67 9.32
N TYR A 256 22.29 8.01 9.42
CA TYR A 256 21.05 8.55 9.97
C TYR A 256 20.84 8.17 11.43
N GLY A 257 21.82 7.50 12.07
CA GLY A 257 21.71 7.01 13.44
C GLY A 257 20.89 5.73 13.59
N GLY A 258 20.55 5.06 12.49
CA GLY A 258 19.77 3.82 12.53
C GLY A 258 20.61 2.60 12.84
N THR A 259 19.95 1.56 13.35
CA THR A 259 20.58 0.28 13.69
C THR A 259 20.07 -0.83 12.78
N PHE A 260 20.66 -2.02 12.91
CA PHE A 260 20.08 -3.21 12.31
C PHE A 260 18.67 -3.45 12.85
N GLY A 261 17.69 -3.57 11.95
CA GLY A 261 16.30 -3.85 12.32
C GLY A 261 15.99 -5.35 12.47
N PRO A 262 14.73 -5.69 12.83
CA PRO A 262 13.63 -4.76 13.06
C PRO A 262 13.75 -4.06 14.43
N HIS A 263 13.47 -2.76 14.47
CA HIS A 263 13.30 -2.00 15.70
C HIS A 263 12.09 -2.52 16.50
N SER A 264 12.10 -2.37 17.82
CA SER A 264 11.04 -2.90 18.70
C SER A 264 9.66 -2.31 18.40
N GLY A 265 9.60 -1.06 17.94
CA GLY A 265 8.37 -0.39 17.53
C GLY A 265 7.92 -0.66 16.09
N TYR A 266 8.65 -1.45 15.31
CA TYR A 266 8.29 -1.75 13.92
C TYR A 266 7.13 -2.77 13.85
N SER A 267 6.09 -2.43 13.10
CA SER A 267 4.96 -3.31 12.81
C SER A 267 4.97 -3.70 11.33
N PRO A 268 5.36 -4.94 10.98
CA PRO A 268 5.42 -5.37 9.58
C PRO A 268 4.09 -5.22 8.84
N LEU A 269 2.98 -5.54 9.51
CA LEU A 269 1.64 -5.44 8.91
C LEU A 269 1.22 -3.99 8.69
N SER A 270 1.44 -3.11 9.67
CA SER A 270 1.04 -1.71 9.58
C SER A 270 1.83 -0.95 8.52
N GLU A 271 3.15 -1.15 8.45
CA GLU A 271 3.98 -0.46 7.47
C GLU A 271 3.79 -1.04 6.06
N ALA A 272 3.67 -2.37 5.92
CA ALA A 272 3.33 -2.99 4.64
C ALA A 272 1.99 -2.49 4.10
N TRP A 273 0.96 -2.40 4.96
CA TRP A 273 -0.38 -1.93 4.60
C TRP A 273 -0.37 -0.51 4.00
N ARG A 274 0.51 0.40 4.45
CA ARG A 274 0.57 1.78 3.89
C ARG A 274 1.16 1.85 2.48
N SER A 275 1.93 0.84 2.07
CA SER A 275 2.75 0.94 0.85
C SER A 275 1.98 0.82 -0.47
N GLY A 276 0.78 0.22 -0.49
CA GLY A 276 0.00 0.00 -1.72
C GLY A 276 0.68 -0.90 -2.76
N ARG A 277 1.77 -1.58 -2.39
CA ARG A 277 2.58 -2.41 -3.30
C ARG A 277 1.83 -3.65 -3.78
N ILE A 278 2.23 -4.15 -4.93
CA ILE A 278 1.57 -5.24 -5.65
C ILE A 278 2.46 -6.49 -5.78
N THR A 279 1.82 -7.63 -6.02
CA THR A 279 2.49 -8.90 -6.33
C THR A 279 1.86 -9.55 -7.57
N THR A 280 2.62 -10.40 -8.26
CA THR A 280 2.09 -11.21 -9.36
C THR A 280 1.14 -12.30 -8.84
N LYS A 281 1.34 -12.78 -7.61
CA LYS A 281 0.53 -13.83 -6.98
C LYS A 281 0.12 -13.38 -5.59
N ALA A 282 -1.18 -13.35 -5.30
CA ALA A 282 -1.70 -12.83 -4.04
C ALA A 282 -1.08 -13.45 -2.77
N ARG A 283 -0.73 -14.75 -2.78
CA ARG A 283 -0.05 -15.39 -1.63
C ARG A 283 1.30 -14.75 -1.28
N ASP A 284 1.94 -14.09 -2.24
CA ASP A 284 3.23 -13.46 -2.02
C ASP A 284 3.10 -12.26 -1.07
N TYR A 285 1.90 -11.68 -0.88
CA TYR A 285 1.69 -10.67 0.18
C TYR A 285 1.97 -11.23 1.58
N ILE A 286 1.70 -12.53 1.81
CA ILE A 286 2.00 -13.18 3.09
C ILE A 286 3.47 -13.52 3.17
N LEU A 287 4.01 -14.14 2.12
CA LEU A 287 5.42 -14.53 2.05
C LEU A 287 6.38 -13.32 2.08
N ALA A 288 5.92 -12.15 1.63
CA ALA A 288 6.70 -10.92 1.63
C ALA A 288 6.49 -10.02 2.87
N VAL A 289 5.74 -10.46 3.88
CA VAL A 289 5.54 -9.65 5.10
C VAL A 289 5.69 -10.46 6.37
N PHE A 290 5.05 -11.63 6.44
CA PHE A 290 5.00 -12.41 7.66
C PHE A 290 6.36 -12.95 8.12
N PRO A 291 7.37 -13.23 7.25
CA PRO A 291 8.70 -13.61 7.72
C PRO A 291 9.40 -12.60 8.64
N ASP A 292 8.99 -11.33 8.66
CA ASP A 292 9.49 -10.35 9.63
C ASP A 292 8.88 -10.51 11.04
N ILE A 293 7.80 -11.26 11.16
CA ILE A 293 7.12 -11.46 12.43
C ILE A 293 7.82 -12.59 13.19
N THR A 294 8.42 -12.24 14.33
CA THR A 294 9.07 -13.20 15.23
C THR A 294 8.14 -14.36 15.56
N GLY A 295 8.63 -15.58 15.32
CA GLY A 295 7.92 -16.84 15.61
C GLY A 295 7.00 -17.33 14.48
N TYR A 296 6.82 -16.58 13.40
CA TYR A 296 6.15 -17.08 12.21
C TYR A 296 7.01 -18.11 11.47
N CYS A 297 6.38 -19.17 10.97
CA CYS A 297 6.99 -20.17 10.11
C CYS A 297 6.15 -20.33 8.84
N VAL A 298 6.78 -20.26 7.66
CA VAL A 298 6.09 -20.54 6.39
C VAL A 298 5.70 -22.02 6.33
N SER A 299 4.45 -22.30 5.94
CA SER A 299 3.99 -23.67 5.70
C SER A 299 4.81 -24.39 4.63
N THR A 300 5.04 -25.69 4.79
CA THR A 300 5.74 -26.54 3.80
C THR A 300 5.02 -26.58 2.46
N ASP A 301 3.70 -26.38 2.46
CA ASP A 301 2.85 -26.38 1.26
C ASP A 301 2.48 -24.97 0.78
N ALA A 302 3.13 -23.91 1.29
CA ALA A 302 2.75 -22.52 1.01
C ALA A 302 2.63 -22.18 -0.49
N ARG A 303 3.38 -22.85 -1.37
CA ARG A 303 3.30 -22.66 -2.83
C ARG A 303 2.01 -23.17 -3.47
N ARG A 304 1.34 -24.13 -2.82
CA ARG A 304 0.08 -24.76 -3.25
C ARG A 304 -1.14 -24.13 -2.60
N MET A 305 -0.94 -23.40 -1.50
CA MET A 305 -2.02 -22.71 -0.79
C MET A 305 -2.51 -21.49 -1.57
N THR A 306 -3.82 -21.25 -1.47
CA THR A 306 -4.42 -19.98 -1.88
C THR A 306 -4.04 -18.88 -0.89
N PHE A 307 -4.26 -17.62 -1.27
CA PHE A 307 -3.95 -16.48 -0.40
C PHE A 307 -4.71 -16.57 0.94
N ASP A 308 -6.01 -16.82 0.90
CA ASP A 308 -6.87 -16.92 2.08
C ASP A 308 -6.50 -18.09 2.98
N ALA A 309 -6.13 -19.24 2.40
CA ALA A 309 -5.65 -20.39 3.17
C ALA A 309 -4.31 -20.10 3.86
N LEU A 310 -3.36 -19.47 3.16
CA LEU A 310 -2.04 -19.16 3.71
C LEU A 310 -2.11 -18.07 4.77
N LEU A 311 -2.96 -17.05 4.57
CA LEU A 311 -3.22 -16.02 5.56
C LEU A 311 -3.91 -16.60 6.80
N ALA A 312 -4.91 -17.48 6.64
CA ALA A 312 -5.55 -18.15 7.77
C ALA A 312 -4.56 -19.03 8.55
N ASP A 313 -3.69 -19.78 7.86
CA ASP A 313 -2.60 -20.54 8.50
C ASP A 313 -1.71 -19.62 9.33
N ALA A 314 -1.21 -18.53 8.72
CA ALA A 314 -0.33 -17.59 9.39
C ALA A 314 -0.97 -16.99 10.64
N LEU A 315 -2.22 -16.53 10.56
CA LEU A 315 -2.95 -15.94 11.68
C LEU A 315 -3.29 -16.94 12.80
N ASN A 316 -3.33 -18.23 12.49
CA ASN A 316 -3.57 -19.29 13.47
C ASN A 316 -2.30 -19.72 14.20
N GLN A 317 -1.12 -19.25 13.79
CA GLN A 317 0.12 -19.54 14.51
C GLN A 317 0.13 -18.78 15.85
N ILE A 318 0.48 -19.47 16.93
CA ILE A 318 0.47 -18.94 18.31
C ILE A 318 1.26 -17.64 18.42
N ALA A 319 2.43 -17.58 17.76
CA ALA A 319 3.29 -16.39 17.75
C ALA A 319 2.58 -15.15 17.17
N ILE A 320 1.70 -15.33 16.18
CA ILE A 320 0.91 -14.26 15.59
C ILE A 320 -0.24 -13.88 16.52
N GLN A 321 -0.99 -14.86 17.03
CA GLN A 321 -2.14 -14.62 17.91
C GLN A 321 -1.78 -13.89 19.20
N GLN A 322 -0.56 -14.08 19.70
CA GLN A 322 -0.07 -13.39 20.90
C GLN A 322 0.33 -11.93 20.64
N ARG A 323 0.60 -11.55 19.38
CA ARG A 323 1.15 -10.24 19.02
C ARG A 323 0.14 -9.32 18.34
N PHE A 324 -0.83 -9.87 17.62
CA PHE A 324 -1.75 -9.10 16.81
C PHE A 324 -3.19 -9.31 17.25
N TYR A 325 -3.93 -8.20 17.33
CA TYR A 325 -5.38 -8.21 17.44
C TYR A 325 -5.96 -7.68 16.14
N LEU A 326 -6.86 -8.45 15.52
CA LEU A 326 -7.38 -8.11 14.21
C LEU A 326 -8.62 -7.25 14.35
N THR A 327 -8.53 -5.99 13.91
CA THR A 327 -9.68 -5.10 13.81
C THR A 327 -10.17 -5.09 12.36
N PRO A 328 -11.34 -5.68 12.07
CA PRO A 328 -11.84 -5.77 10.71
C PRO A 328 -12.35 -4.42 10.19
N LYS A 329 -11.78 -3.91 9.08
CA LYS A 329 -12.43 -2.84 8.31
C LYS A 329 -13.75 -3.29 7.68
N PHE A 330 -13.87 -4.58 7.38
CA PHE A 330 -15.08 -5.21 6.88
C PHE A 330 -15.24 -6.56 7.56
N THR A 331 -16.42 -6.79 8.13
CA THR A 331 -16.70 -8.05 8.82
C THR A 331 -17.26 -9.08 7.85
N ARG A 332 -17.07 -10.37 8.13
CA ARG A 332 -17.61 -11.43 7.27
C ARG A 332 -19.12 -11.39 7.17
N GLY A 333 -19.82 -11.05 8.25
CA GLY A 333 -21.29 -10.99 8.23
C GLY A 333 -21.85 -9.85 7.38
N MET A 334 -21.05 -8.81 7.10
CA MET A 334 -21.41 -7.79 6.10
C MET A 334 -21.37 -8.34 4.66
N MET A 335 -20.52 -9.34 4.41
CA MET A 335 -20.22 -9.83 3.07
C MET A 335 -20.96 -11.14 2.71
N MET A 336 -21.27 -11.96 3.71
CA MET A 336 -21.86 -13.28 3.51
C MET A 336 -22.62 -13.76 4.76
N THR A 337 -23.48 -14.76 4.58
CA THR A 337 -24.11 -15.46 5.70
C THR A 337 -23.05 -16.20 6.52
N THR A 338 -23.07 -16.02 7.84
CA THR A 338 -22.08 -16.57 8.77
C THR A 338 -22.71 -17.04 10.08
N SER A 339 -21.94 -17.76 10.90
CA SER A 339 -22.27 -17.95 12.32
C SER A 339 -22.07 -16.65 13.12
N SER A 340 -22.66 -16.55 14.32
CA SER A 340 -22.52 -15.33 15.15
C SER A 340 -21.05 -15.04 15.50
N LYS A 341 -20.29 -16.08 15.80
CA LYS A 341 -18.85 -15.98 16.10
C LYS A 341 -18.03 -15.51 14.90
N GLU A 342 -18.32 -16.03 13.71
CA GLU A 342 -17.59 -15.66 12.48
C GLU A 342 -18.00 -14.31 11.93
N SER A 343 -19.22 -13.84 12.23
CA SER A 343 -19.77 -12.61 11.67
C SER A 343 -18.91 -11.38 11.97
N ALA A 344 -18.23 -11.36 13.11
CA ALA A 344 -17.33 -10.29 13.55
C ALA A 344 -15.88 -10.46 13.06
N MET A 345 -15.52 -11.59 12.43
CA MET A 345 -14.17 -11.79 11.90
C MET A 345 -13.93 -10.94 10.64
N PRO A 346 -12.67 -10.60 10.31
CA PRO A 346 -12.35 -9.95 9.04
C PRO A 346 -12.81 -10.77 7.83
N TRP A 347 -13.46 -10.10 6.88
CA TRP A 347 -13.57 -10.65 5.52
C TRP A 347 -12.19 -10.62 4.85
N ILE A 348 -11.88 -11.62 4.04
CA ILE A 348 -10.58 -11.75 3.36
C ILE A 348 -10.88 -11.80 1.87
N PRO A 349 -10.39 -10.83 1.07
CA PRO A 349 -10.55 -10.90 -0.37
C PRO A 349 -9.77 -12.10 -0.90
N ARG A 350 -10.37 -12.89 -1.82
CA ARG A 350 -9.69 -14.05 -2.41
C ARG A 350 -8.55 -13.64 -3.35
N GLN A 351 -8.67 -12.48 -3.99
CA GLN A 351 -7.76 -11.96 -4.99
C GLN A 351 -7.50 -10.46 -4.74
N PRO A 352 -6.78 -10.10 -3.67
CA PRO A 352 -6.42 -8.71 -3.42
C PRO A 352 -5.54 -8.15 -4.54
N SER A 353 -5.81 -6.92 -4.97
CA SER A 353 -5.06 -6.22 -6.00
C SER A 353 -3.75 -5.62 -5.50
N SER A 354 -3.68 -5.31 -4.19
CA SER A 354 -2.52 -4.74 -3.50
C SER A 354 -2.35 -5.33 -2.11
N ILE A 355 -1.20 -5.09 -1.49
CA ILE A 355 -0.90 -5.49 -0.12
C ILE A 355 -1.82 -4.81 0.90
N SER A 356 -2.25 -3.60 0.60
CA SER A 356 -3.16 -2.84 1.45
C SER A 356 -4.54 -3.49 1.45
N GLU A 357 -5.05 -3.94 0.30
CA GLU A 357 -6.29 -4.73 0.24
C GLU A 357 -6.13 -6.10 0.91
N ALA A 358 -4.96 -6.74 0.71
CA ALA A 358 -4.66 -8.03 1.33
C ALA A 358 -4.65 -7.95 2.85
N LEU A 359 -4.16 -6.84 3.41
CA LEU A 359 -3.95 -6.65 4.84
C LEU A 359 -4.97 -5.68 5.50
N ASP A 360 -6.01 -5.28 4.79
CA ASP A 360 -6.89 -4.15 5.17
C ASP A 360 -7.63 -4.38 6.48
N GLY A 361 -8.00 -5.64 6.77
CA GLY A 361 -8.70 -6.04 8.00
C GLY A 361 -7.78 -6.42 9.18
N PHE A 362 -6.47 -6.24 9.07
CA PHE A 362 -5.47 -6.71 10.06
C PHE A 362 -4.75 -5.57 10.80
N MET A 363 -5.25 -4.35 10.68
CA MET A 363 -4.72 -3.18 11.38
C MET A 363 -5.09 -3.21 12.87
N GLY A 364 -4.25 -3.81 13.69
CA GLY A 364 -4.33 -3.70 15.15
C GLY A 364 -3.05 -4.18 15.81
N HIS A 365 -2.25 -3.22 16.28
CA HIS A 365 -1.04 -3.46 17.05
C HIS A 365 -1.31 -3.04 18.49
N PHE A 366 -1.08 -3.94 19.44
CA PHE A 366 -0.97 -3.56 20.85
C PHE A 366 0.46 -3.82 21.28
N LEU A 367 1.16 -2.75 21.70
CA LEU A 367 2.32 -2.91 22.57
C LEU A 367 1.85 -3.62 23.85
N GLU A 368 2.73 -4.43 24.42
CA GLU A 368 2.55 -5.55 25.36
C GLU A 368 1.67 -5.32 26.63
N GLU A 369 0.99 -4.19 26.80
CA GLU A 369 0.37 -3.79 28.08
C GLU A 369 -1.14 -3.93 28.21
N HIS A 370 -1.90 -4.24 27.15
CA HIS A 370 -3.35 -4.44 27.26
C HIS A 370 -3.78 -5.87 26.94
N LYS A 371 -4.05 -6.63 28.00
CA LYS A 371 -4.60 -7.99 27.98
C LYS A 371 -5.82 -8.03 27.04
N GLY A 372 -5.69 -8.73 25.92
CA GLY A 372 -6.66 -8.83 24.81
C GLY A 372 -8.04 -9.43 25.12
N LYS A 373 -8.46 -9.52 26.39
CA LYS A 373 -9.82 -9.96 26.75
C LYS A 373 -10.87 -8.86 26.59
N ASP A 374 -10.48 -7.58 26.59
CA ASP A 374 -11.43 -6.47 26.54
C ASP A 374 -11.67 -5.94 25.12
N ALA A 375 -10.77 -6.19 24.17
CA ALA A 375 -10.87 -5.69 22.79
C ALA A 375 -12.02 -6.32 21.98
N THR A 376 -12.47 -7.52 22.35
CA THR A 376 -13.61 -8.23 21.75
C THR A 376 -14.93 -7.93 22.45
N LYS A 377 -14.95 -7.09 23.49
CA LYS A 377 -16.19 -6.71 24.17
C LYS A 377 -17.01 -5.82 23.26
N PHE A 378 -18.25 -6.23 23.07
CA PHE A 378 -19.26 -5.47 22.35
C PHE A 378 -20.05 -4.63 23.35
N PHE A 379 -20.14 -3.34 23.09
CA PHE A 379 -20.94 -2.38 23.87
C PHE A 379 -22.16 -2.00 23.04
N SER A 380 -23.37 -2.20 23.57
CA SER A 380 -24.58 -1.75 22.88
C SER A 380 -24.70 -0.23 23.03
N LEU A 381 -24.83 0.48 21.91
CA LEU A 381 -25.03 1.93 21.87
C LEU A 381 -26.50 2.29 21.69
N ALA A 382 -27.17 1.56 20.80
CA ALA A 382 -28.59 1.74 20.54
C ALA A 382 -29.22 0.39 20.16
N SER A 383 -30.47 0.20 20.54
CA SER A 383 -31.29 -0.94 20.14
C SER A 383 -32.45 -0.48 19.29
N ARG A 384 -32.99 -1.36 18.45
CA ARG A 384 -34.14 -1.10 17.58
C ARG A 384 -33.88 0.02 16.57
N ILE A 385 -32.68 0.03 15.98
CA ILE A 385 -32.30 1.04 15.01
C ILE A 385 -33.10 0.88 13.71
N THR A 386 -33.39 2.00 13.05
CA THR A 386 -34.05 2.04 11.75
C THR A 386 -33.05 2.40 10.66
N PHE A 387 -33.40 2.08 9.42
CA PHE A 387 -32.61 2.41 8.24
C PHE A 387 -33.40 3.36 7.33
N GLU A 388 -32.74 4.40 6.84
CA GLU A 388 -33.21 5.26 5.75
C GLU A 388 -32.30 5.06 4.54
N ASP A 389 -32.84 5.16 3.32
CA ASP A 389 -32.00 5.05 2.12
C ASP A 389 -31.06 6.25 2.01
N ALA A 390 -29.76 5.97 1.77
CA ALA A 390 -28.80 7.01 1.45
C ALA A 390 -28.99 7.41 -0.03
N SER A 391 -29.67 8.51 -0.29
CA SER A 391 -29.94 9.00 -1.65
C SER A 391 -28.65 9.42 -2.36
N CYS A 392 -28.00 8.47 -3.03
CA CYS A 392 -26.81 8.71 -3.83
C CYS A 392 -27.18 9.30 -5.19
N THR A 393 -28.00 10.34 -5.25
CA THR A 393 -28.35 11.06 -6.50
C THR A 393 -27.71 12.44 -6.52
N LYS A 394 -27.84 13.16 -7.65
CA LYS A 394 -27.39 14.55 -7.75
C LYS A 394 -28.10 15.43 -6.72
N GLU A 395 -29.39 15.21 -6.53
CA GLU A 395 -30.24 15.95 -5.58
C GLU A 395 -29.89 15.58 -4.13
N GLY A 396 -29.61 14.30 -3.86
CA GLY A 396 -29.26 13.80 -2.52
C GLY A 396 -27.84 14.16 -2.06
N LEU A 397 -26.94 14.54 -2.99
CA LEU A 397 -25.54 14.86 -2.67
C LEU A 397 -25.40 15.92 -1.58
N ALA A 398 -26.21 16.98 -1.61
CA ALA A 398 -26.11 18.08 -0.64
C ALA A 398 -26.45 17.61 0.79
N GLU A 399 -27.45 16.75 0.95
CA GLU A 399 -27.82 16.18 2.25
C GLU A 399 -26.75 15.18 2.74
N LEU A 400 -26.22 14.35 1.85
CA LEU A 400 -25.13 13.42 2.17
C LEU A 400 -23.88 14.17 2.62
N LYS A 401 -23.51 15.25 1.93
CA LYS A 401 -22.39 16.11 2.32
C LYS A 401 -22.61 16.74 3.69
N LYS A 402 -23.79 17.32 3.93
CA LYS A 402 -24.15 17.89 5.23
C LYS A 402 -24.07 16.85 6.35
N THR A 403 -24.56 15.64 6.07
CA THR A 403 -24.50 14.51 7.02
C THR A 403 -23.05 14.12 7.32
N TRP A 404 -22.22 14.00 6.29
CA TRP A 404 -20.80 13.72 6.42
C TRP A 404 -20.08 14.78 7.27
N GLU A 405 -20.24 16.06 6.94
CA GLU A 405 -19.62 17.18 7.67
C GLU A 405 -20.06 17.26 9.14
N ALA A 406 -21.30 16.85 9.44
CA ALA A 406 -21.82 16.90 10.81
C ALA A 406 -21.41 15.72 11.68
N THR A 407 -21.05 14.58 11.09
CA THR A 407 -20.90 13.32 11.83
C THR A 407 -19.59 12.58 11.61
N ALA A 408 -18.93 12.73 10.46
CA ALA A 408 -17.75 11.95 10.11
C ALA A 408 -16.45 12.63 10.55
N GLN A 409 -15.57 11.88 11.22
CA GLN A 409 -14.22 12.35 11.47
C GLN A 409 -13.34 12.21 10.22
N THR A 410 -13.42 13.20 9.33
CA THR A 410 -12.81 13.18 7.99
C THR A 410 -11.31 12.90 8.04
N ILE A 411 -10.57 13.45 9.01
CA ILE A 411 -9.12 13.21 9.13
C ILE A 411 -8.82 11.74 9.43
N LYS A 412 -9.57 11.12 10.35
CA LYS A 412 -9.39 9.69 10.67
C LYS A 412 -9.71 8.81 9.46
N HIS A 413 -10.80 9.11 8.74
CA HIS A 413 -11.09 8.43 7.48
C HIS A 413 -9.91 8.51 6.50
N MET A 414 -9.35 9.71 6.30
CA MET A 414 -8.24 9.91 5.37
C MET A 414 -6.94 9.23 5.78
N VAL A 415 -6.70 9.02 7.07
CA VAL A 415 -5.57 8.20 7.55
C VAL A 415 -5.74 6.73 7.14
N HIS A 416 -6.98 6.26 6.98
CA HIS A 416 -7.30 4.88 6.63
C HIS A 416 -7.57 4.64 5.15
N VAL A 417 -7.67 5.70 4.35
CA VAL A 417 -7.88 5.64 2.92
C VAL A 417 -6.63 5.08 2.23
N HIS A 418 -6.84 4.07 1.39
CA HIS A 418 -5.81 3.51 0.53
C HIS A 418 -5.17 4.58 -0.38
N PRO A 419 -3.83 4.63 -0.57
CA PRO A 419 -3.17 5.64 -1.41
C PRO A 419 -3.71 5.74 -2.85
N SER A 420 -4.00 4.59 -3.47
CA SER A 420 -4.65 4.48 -4.79
C SER A 420 -6.18 4.60 -4.78
N SER A 421 -6.80 4.87 -3.62
CA SER A 421 -8.24 5.11 -3.54
C SER A 421 -8.61 6.36 -4.35
N PRO A 422 -9.80 6.42 -4.96
CA PRO A 422 -10.29 7.67 -5.57
C PRO A 422 -10.35 8.82 -4.56
N CYS A 423 -10.44 8.52 -3.26
CA CYS A 423 -10.58 9.49 -2.18
C CYS A 423 -9.32 10.33 -1.93
N THR A 424 -8.14 9.88 -2.39
CA THR A 424 -6.90 10.63 -2.16
C THR A 424 -6.75 11.83 -3.08
N GLY A 425 -7.44 11.87 -4.22
CA GLY A 425 -7.30 12.95 -5.22
C GLY A 425 -5.95 13.00 -5.93
N VAL A 426 -5.04 12.03 -5.68
CA VAL A 426 -3.72 11.97 -6.32
C VAL A 426 -3.84 11.51 -7.77
N THR A 427 -4.76 10.56 -8.03
CA THR A 427 -4.89 9.89 -9.33
C THR A 427 -5.67 10.75 -10.32
N ARG A 428 -4.94 11.57 -11.06
CA ARG A 428 -5.52 12.51 -12.06
C ARG A 428 -5.82 11.86 -13.41
N GLY A 429 -5.30 10.67 -13.69
CA GLY A 429 -5.42 9.97 -14.98
C GLY A 429 -6.85 9.77 -15.48
N ASN A 430 -7.79 9.55 -14.57
CA ASN A 430 -9.12 9.10 -14.92
C ASN A 430 -10.10 10.24 -15.26
N VAL A 431 -9.70 11.52 -15.20
CA VAL A 431 -10.57 12.67 -15.58
C VAL A 431 -10.88 12.73 -17.10
N GLN A 432 -10.50 11.69 -17.84
CA GLN A 432 -10.89 11.48 -19.23
C GLN A 432 -12.20 10.71 -19.35
N THR A 433 -12.63 10.03 -18.29
CA THR A 433 -13.92 9.34 -18.24
C THR A 433 -14.87 10.07 -17.31
N ASP A 434 -16.17 9.85 -17.50
CA ASP A 434 -17.20 10.40 -16.62
C ASP A 434 -16.97 9.96 -15.16
N GLU A 435 -16.60 8.70 -14.95
CA GLU A 435 -16.34 8.15 -13.62
C GLU A 435 -15.18 8.85 -12.91
N GLY A 436 -14.04 9.03 -13.59
CA GLY A 436 -12.90 9.69 -12.96
C GLY A 436 -13.12 11.18 -12.74
N LEU A 437 -13.93 11.84 -13.59
CA LEU A 437 -14.35 13.22 -13.36
C LEU A 437 -15.23 13.33 -12.11
N LEU A 438 -16.18 12.41 -11.94
CA LEU A 438 -17.03 12.33 -10.77
C LEU A 438 -16.25 12.07 -9.49
N HIS A 439 -15.31 11.12 -9.49
CA HIS A 439 -14.46 10.86 -8.33
C HIS A 439 -13.70 12.10 -7.87
N GLN A 440 -13.09 12.83 -8.80
CA GLN A 440 -12.37 14.07 -8.47
C GLN A 440 -13.33 15.14 -7.92
N TYR A 441 -14.56 15.21 -8.44
CA TYR A 441 -15.58 16.09 -7.90
C TYR A 441 -15.99 15.69 -6.48
N PHE A 442 -16.20 14.39 -6.21
CA PHE A 442 -16.57 13.90 -4.88
C PHE A 442 -15.46 14.09 -3.84
N VAL A 443 -14.17 13.96 -4.21
CA VAL A 443 -13.05 14.32 -3.32
C VAL A 443 -13.20 15.76 -2.83
N GLN A 444 -13.58 16.69 -3.71
CA GLN A 444 -13.76 18.10 -3.35
C GLN A 444 -14.99 18.33 -2.48
N GLN A 445 -16.01 17.47 -2.58
CA GLN A 445 -17.22 17.59 -1.78
C GLN A 445 -17.08 17.01 -0.37
N PHE A 446 -16.44 15.84 -0.24
CA PHE A 446 -16.39 15.10 1.03
C PHE A 446 -15.04 15.21 1.75
N VAL A 447 -13.97 15.57 1.02
CA VAL A 447 -12.60 15.50 1.55
C VAL A 447 -11.77 16.74 1.21
N PRO A 448 -12.24 17.96 1.54
CA PRO A 448 -11.51 19.19 1.23
C PRO A 448 -10.10 19.21 1.86
N VAL A 449 -9.91 18.55 3.01
CA VAL A 449 -8.59 18.40 3.66
C VAL A 449 -7.59 17.61 2.80
N ALA A 450 -8.05 16.59 2.08
CA ALA A 450 -7.19 15.86 1.15
C ALA A 450 -6.82 16.73 -0.06
N VAL A 451 -7.75 17.57 -0.55
CA VAL A 451 -7.46 18.54 -1.60
C VAL A 451 -6.42 19.57 -1.14
N ALA A 452 -6.51 20.04 0.11
CA ALA A 452 -5.58 21.00 0.69
C ALA A 452 -4.14 20.46 0.79
N ARG A 453 -3.92 19.15 0.91
CA ARG A 453 -2.56 18.57 0.85
C ARG A 453 -1.85 18.78 -0.50
N TYR A 454 -2.58 19.12 -1.56
CA TYR A 454 -2.01 19.40 -2.88
C TYR A 454 -1.95 20.90 -3.22
N LEU A 455 -2.42 21.76 -2.32
CA LEU A 455 -2.52 23.20 -2.51
C LEU A 455 -2.14 23.89 -1.20
N THR A 456 -1.01 24.60 -1.17
CA THR A 456 -0.64 25.46 -0.03
C THR A 456 -1.82 26.35 0.38
N GLU A 457 -1.98 26.66 1.67
CA GLU A 457 -3.10 27.47 2.20
C GLU A 457 -3.29 28.79 1.44
N ALA A 458 -2.19 29.46 1.07
CA ALA A 458 -2.20 30.67 0.24
C ALA A 458 -2.78 30.44 -1.17
N LYS A 459 -2.49 29.30 -1.81
CA LYS A 459 -3.05 28.91 -3.13
C LYS A 459 -4.53 28.52 -3.01
N PHE A 460 -4.93 27.89 -1.92
CA PHE A 460 -6.34 27.56 -1.66
C PHE A 460 -7.21 28.80 -1.51
N GLN A 461 -6.70 29.84 -0.85
CA GLN A 461 -7.41 31.11 -0.63
C GLN A 461 -7.36 32.07 -1.82
N GLN A 462 -6.32 32.00 -2.68
CA GLN A 462 -6.17 32.84 -3.88
C GLN A 462 -6.88 32.30 -5.14
N LEU A 463 -7.52 31.12 -5.04
CA LEU A 463 -8.26 30.50 -6.14
C LEU A 463 -9.64 31.13 -6.33
N GLU A 464 -9.69 32.34 -6.86
CA GLU A 464 -10.82 32.75 -7.70
C GLU A 464 -10.81 31.89 -8.98
N LEU A 465 -11.47 30.73 -8.90
CA LEU A 465 -12.16 29.98 -9.97
C LEU A 465 -11.54 29.90 -11.38
N GLN A 466 -10.21 29.83 -11.54
CA GLN A 466 -9.57 29.41 -12.79
C GLN A 466 -8.35 28.50 -12.52
N THR A 467 -8.10 27.33 -13.14
CA THR A 467 -8.87 26.43 -14.01
C THR A 467 -8.22 25.01 -14.11
N THR A 468 -7.30 24.60 -13.23
CA THR A 468 -6.58 23.30 -13.39
C THR A 468 -6.61 22.44 -12.14
N GLY A 469 -7.79 22.12 -11.62
CA GLY A 469 -7.92 21.09 -10.58
C GLY A 469 -9.25 21.06 -9.84
N ILE A 470 -9.91 22.21 -9.69
CA ILE A 470 -11.25 22.32 -9.08
C ILE A 470 -12.31 22.02 -10.14
N LEU A 471 -13.26 21.15 -9.80
CA LEU A 471 -14.39 20.76 -10.64
C LEU A 471 -15.66 21.39 -10.08
N THR A 472 -16.34 22.19 -10.90
CA THR A 472 -17.66 22.72 -10.56
C THR A 472 -18.75 21.70 -10.90
N PHE A 473 -19.93 21.84 -10.28
CA PHE A 473 -21.06 20.99 -10.60
C PHE A 473 -21.44 21.08 -12.09
N GLU A 474 -21.27 22.24 -12.75
CA GLU A 474 -21.59 22.39 -14.18
C GLU A 474 -20.79 21.44 -15.07
N ARG A 475 -19.59 21.01 -14.63
CA ARG A 475 -18.75 20.07 -15.37
C ARG A 475 -19.20 18.63 -15.28
N VAL A 476 -20.01 18.29 -14.27
CA VAL A 476 -20.52 16.92 -14.03
C VAL A 476 -22.04 16.80 -14.16
N GLN A 477 -22.76 17.92 -14.28
CA GLN A 477 -24.23 17.94 -14.35
C GLN A 477 -24.80 17.14 -15.53
N ASN A 478 -24.07 17.08 -16.64
CA ASN A 478 -24.49 16.38 -17.86
C ASN A 478 -24.19 14.88 -17.85
N ILE A 479 -23.45 14.39 -16.84
CA ILE A 479 -23.18 12.96 -16.70
C ILE A 479 -24.49 12.26 -16.32
N PRO A 480 -24.87 11.14 -16.98
CA PRO A 480 -26.12 10.43 -16.69
C PRO A 480 -26.29 10.09 -15.19
N ASP A 481 -27.51 10.26 -14.67
CA ASP A 481 -27.79 10.09 -13.22
C ASP A 481 -27.42 8.70 -12.70
N HIS A 482 -27.65 7.64 -13.49
CA HIS A 482 -27.27 6.28 -13.10
C HIS A 482 -25.75 6.10 -12.96
N ILE A 483 -24.94 6.81 -13.76
CA ILE A 483 -23.47 6.81 -13.62
C ILE A 483 -23.09 7.62 -12.38
N PHE A 484 -23.68 8.80 -12.21
CA PHE A 484 -23.47 9.64 -11.03
C PHE A 484 -23.73 8.87 -9.73
N SER A 485 -24.89 8.22 -9.64
CA SER A 485 -25.28 7.45 -8.45
C SER A 485 -24.34 6.29 -8.19
N ARG A 486 -24.03 5.50 -9.22
CA ARG A 486 -23.12 4.36 -9.10
C ARG A 486 -21.74 4.80 -8.59
N GLU A 487 -21.17 5.87 -9.16
CA GLU A 487 -19.84 6.32 -8.76
C GLU A 487 -19.83 7.02 -7.39
N LEU A 488 -20.93 7.68 -7.00
CA LEU A 488 -21.08 8.23 -5.65
C LEU A 488 -21.12 7.11 -4.60
N GLU A 489 -21.87 6.03 -4.86
CA GLU A 489 -21.89 4.85 -3.99
C GLU A 489 -20.51 4.23 -3.86
N ARG A 490 -19.82 3.99 -4.98
CA ARG A 490 -18.46 3.43 -5.00
C ARG A 490 -17.49 4.33 -4.23
N PHE A 491 -17.55 5.64 -4.44
CA PHE A 491 -16.72 6.62 -3.74
C PHE A 491 -16.96 6.60 -2.23
N LEU A 492 -18.22 6.63 -1.79
CA LEU A 492 -18.56 6.60 -0.36
C LEU A 492 -18.13 5.28 0.29
N VAL A 493 -18.26 4.14 -0.39
CA VAL A 493 -17.72 2.86 0.10
C VAL A 493 -16.19 2.93 0.25
N CYS A 494 -15.49 3.46 -0.75
CA CYS A 494 -14.04 3.66 -0.66
C CYS A 494 -13.66 4.55 0.52
N LEU A 495 -14.41 5.61 0.79
CA LEU A 495 -14.13 6.57 1.85
C LEU A 495 -14.46 6.00 3.26
N ILE A 496 -15.62 5.35 3.40
CA ILE A 496 -16.07 4.73 4.66
C ILE A 496 -15.13 3.58 5.04
N CYS A 497 -14.84 2.70 4.08
CA CYS A 497 -14.06 1.49 4.33
C CYS A 497 -12.55 1.68 4.13
N GLY A 498 -12.10 2.82 3.59
CA GLY A 498 -10.70 3.07 3.32
C GLY A 498 -10.12 2.16 2.21
N THR A 499 -10.92 1.78 1.23
CA THR A 499 -10.59 0.72 0.24
C THR A 499 -10.50 1.25 -1.20
N THR A 500 -10.27 0.35 -2.17
CA THR A 500 -10.19 0.65 -3.61
C THR A 500 -11.54 0.49 -4.31
N LEU A 501 -11.65 1.00 -5.54
CA LEU A 501 -12.85 0.85 -6.37
C LEU A 501 -13.19 -0.63 -6.68
N CYS A 502 -12.18 -1.46 -6.93
CA CYS A 502 -12.39 -2.89 -7.21
C CYS A 502 -13.00 -3.61 -6.00
N THR A 503 -12.52 -3.27 -4.80
CA THR A 503 -13.08 -3.83 -3.55
C THR A 503 -14.47 -3.25 -3.28
N ALA A 504 -14.70 -1.96 -3.54
CA ALA A 504 -16.02 -1.34 -3.42
C ALA A 504 -17.08 -2.04 -4.30
N ASP A 505 -16.73 -2.41 -5.54
CA ASP A 505 -17.61 -3.17 -6.44
C ASP A 505 -17.99 -4.55 -5.88
N THR A 506 -17.09 -5.15 -5.08
CA THR A 506 -17.37 -6.42 -4.40
C THR A 506 -18.26 -6.22 -3.18
N ILE A 507 -18.03 -5.16 -2.41
CA ILE A 507 -18.84 -4.79 -1.24
C ILE A 507 -20.28 -4.47 -1.67
N LEU A 508 -20.47 -3.66 -2.72
CA LEU A 508 -21.79 -3.23 -3.18
C LEU A 508 -22.66 -4.37 -3.74
N LYS A 509 -22.09 -5.57 -3.99
CA LYS A 509 -22.88 -6.77 -4.31
C LYS A 509 -23.58 -7.35 -3.08
N SER A 510 -22.99 -7.18 -1.90
CA SER A 510 -23.47 -7.77 -0.64
C SER A 510 -24.06 -6.73 0.32
N ALA A 511 -23.68 -5.47 0.20
CA ALA A 511 -24.09 -4.39 1.10
C ALA A 511 -24.69 -3.20 0.35
N SER A 512 -25.42 -2.35 1.06
CA SER A 512 -25.98 -1.09 0.59
C SER A 512 -25.67 0.05 1.55
N LEU A 513 -25.57 1.26 1.01
CA LEU A 513 -25.45 2.49 1.80
C LEU A 513 -26.80 2.87 2.38
N VAL A 514 -26.82 3.13 3.67
CA VAL A 514 -28.02 3.56 4.42
C VAL A 514 -27.65 4.65 5.42
N LEU A 515 -28.63 5.42 5.84
CA LEU A 515 -28.54 6.33 6.97
C LEU A 515 -29.19 5.68 8.19
N ILE A 516 -28.52 5.74 9.34
CA ILE A 516 -29.03 5.29 10.62
C ILE A 516 -29.36 6.53 11.45
N PRO A 517 -30.64 6.86 11.66
CA PRO A 517 -31.02 7.94 12.55
C PRO A 517 -30.61 7.59 13.98
N THR A 518 -29.89 8.51 14.62
CA THR A 518 -29.54 8.42 16.04
C THR A 518 -30.01 9.69 16.74
N THR A 519 -30.02 9.67 18.07
CA THR A 519 -30.29 10.88 18.89
C THR A 519 -29.28 12.00 18.65
N PHE A 520 -28.14 11.70 18.03
CA PHE A 520 -27.03 12.63 17.81
C PHE A 520 -26.86 13.04 16.33
N GLY A 521 -27.77 12.59 15.45
CA GLY A 521 -27.72 12.84 14.01
C GLY A 521 -27.80 11.56 13.18
N LYS A 522 -27.81 11.70 11.86
CA LYS A 522 -27.83 10.56 10.94
C LYS A 522 -26.41 10.06 10.71
N LEU A 523 -26.17 8.77 10.89
CA LEU A 523 -24.89 8.14 10.57
C LEU A 523 -24.97 7.43 9.22
N LEU A 524 -24.05 7.73 8.32
CA LEU A 524 -23.89 6.96 7.08
C LEU A 524 -23.29 5.59 7.40
N ALA A 525 -23.86 4.54 6.84
CA ALA A 525 -23.50 3.16 7.12
C ALA A 525 -23.57 2.26 5.89
N LEU A 526 -22.84 1.14 5.95
CA LEU A 526 -22.91 0.03 5.01
C LEU A 526 -23.50 -1.17 5.73
N VAL A 527 -24.59 -1.72 5.19
CA VAL A 527 -25.32 -2.84 5.81
C VAL A 527 -25.59 -3.91 4.76
N ASN A 528 -25.47 -5.17 5.17
CA ASN A 528 -25.77 -6.33 4.35
C ASN A 528 -27.20 -6.25 3.77
N ARG A 529 -27.34 -6.42 2.45
CA ARG A 529 -28.61 -6.33 1.72
C ARG A 529 -29.65 -7.32 2.20
N ASP A 530 -29.25 -8.55 2.51
CA ASP A 530 -30.16 -9.60 2.98
C ASP A 530 -30.82 -9.18 4.30
N ILE A 531 -30.10 -8.45 5.15
CA ILE A 531 -30.62 -7.94 6.42
C ILE A 531 -31.57 -6.78 6.20
N LEU A 532 -31.26 -5.84 5.30
CA LEU A 532 -32.15 -4.72 4.98
C LEU A 532 -33.52 -5.21 4.45
N HIS A 533 -33.56 -6.36 3.76
CA HIS A 533 -34.80 -6.94 3.26
C HIS A 533 -35.53 -7.84 4.26
N ALA A 534 -34.81 -8.51 5.16
CA ALA A 534 -35.37 -9.56 6.01
C ALA A 534 -35.61 -9.15 7.47
N ALA A 535 -34.84 -8.19 8.01
CA ALA A 535 -34.91 -7.85 9.43
C ALA A 535 -36.00 -6.82 9.70
N SER A 536 -36.78 -7.05 10.76
CA SER A 536 -37.60 -5.98 11.32
C SER A 536 -36.67 -4.99 12.03
N PRO A 537 -36.96 -3.67 12.06
CA PRO A 537 -36.14 -2.71 12.79
C PRO A 537 -35.93 -3.07 14.27
N GLN A 538 -36.85 -3.86 14.85
CA GLN A 538 -36.76 -4.32 16.24
C GLN A 538 -35.59 -5.29 16.50
N ASP A 539 -35.03 -5.89 15.45
CA ASP A 539 -33.97 -6.89 15.53
C ASP A 539 -32.56 -6.31 15.34
N CYS A 540 -32.44 -5.02 15.05
CA CYS A 540 -31.15 -4.38 14.78
C CYS A 540 -30.66 -3.51 15.94
N ALA A 541 -29.34 -3.53 16.16
CA ALA A 541 -28.68 -2.74 17.19
C ALA A 541 -27.40 -2.11 16.64
N LEU A 542 -27.05 -0.94 17.17
CA LEU A 542 -25.77 -0.31 16.98
C LEU A 542 -24.85 -0.73 18.13
N ILE A 543 -23.67 -1.23 17.78
CA ILE A 543 -22.71 -1.81 18.71
C ILE A 543 -21.35 -1.16 18.49
N SER A 544 -20.60 -0.99 19.57
CA SER A 544 -19.22 -0.51 19.54
C SER A 544 -18.24 -1.55 20.09
N THR A 545 -16.99 -1.40 19.71
CA THR A 545 -15.83 -2.06 20.33
C THR A 545 -14.85 -1.00 20.79
N THR A 546 -13.81 -1.37 21.54
CA THR A 546 -12.73 -0.45 21.90
C THR A 546 -11.94 0.07 20.68
N ALA A 547 -12.13 -0.52 19.50
CA ALA A 547 -11.47 -0.15 18.25
C ALA A 547 -12.36 0.71 17.32
N TRP A 548 -13.46 1.28 17.84
CA TRP A 548 -14.40 2.10 17.07
C TRP A 548 -13.73 3.27 16.33
N SER A 549 -12.63 3.80 16.87
CA SER A 549 -11.88 4.90 16.26
C SER A 549 -11.20 4.51 14.94
N LEU A 550 -11.09 3.21 14.66
CA LEU A 550 -10.52 2.63 13.45
C LEU A 550 -11.60 2.08 12.49
N GLN A 551 -12.66 1.45 13.03
CA GLN A 551 -13.65 0.73 12.22
C GLN A 551 -15.07 1.36 12.24
N GLY A 552 -15.26 2.46 12.95
CA GLY A 552 -16.59 3.01 13.23
C GLY A 552 -17.41 2.11 14.15
N PHE A 553 -18.72 2.34 14.21
CA PHE A 553 -19.64 1.45 14.90
C PHE A 553 -20.03 0.28 14.02
N LEU A 554 -20.43 -0.81 14.65
CA LEU A 554 -20.90 -2.02 14.01
C LEU A 554 -22.43 -2.08 14.05
N VAL A 555 -23.01 -2.52 12.95
CA VAL A 555 -24.44 -2.82 12.87
C VAL A 555 -24.61 -4.30 13.17
N ALA A 556 -25.43 -4.62 14.15
CA ALA A 556 -25.74 -5.99 14.53
C ALA A 556 -27.22 -6.31 14.27
N ALA A 557 -27.49 -7.52 13.80
CA ALA A 557 -28.83 -8.05 13.65
C ALA A 557 -29.01 -9.29 14.54
N GLN A 558 -30.19 -9.39 15.16
CA GLN A 558 -30.60 -10.52 15.96
C GLN A 558 -31.27 -11.55 15.05
N LYS A 559 -30.63 -12.71 14.83
CA LYS A 559 -31.23 -13.79 14.03
C LYS A 559 -32.06 -14.76 14.86
N ASN A 560 -31.74 -14.87 16.16
CA ASN A 560 -32.38 -15.74 17.14
C ASN A 560 -32.38 -15.04 18.52
N SER A 561 -33.23 -15.46 19.47
CA SER A 561 -33.40 -14.85 20.79
C SER A 561 -32.14 -14.73 21.68
N ARG A 562 -30.98 -15.22 21.24
CA ARG A 562 -29.74 -15.30 22.05
C ARG A 562 -28.45 -14.85 21.35
N ALA A 563 -28.47 -14.43 20.09
CA ALA A 563 -27.23 -14.10 19.38
C ALA A 563 -27.37 -12.93 18.39
N TYR A 564 -26.43 -11.99 18.50
CA TYR A 564 -26.20 -10.92 17.53
C TYR A 564 -25.18 -11.35 16.48
N TYR A 565 -25.41 -10.89 15.25
CA TYR A 565 -24.54 -11.09 14.10
C TYR A 565 -24.11 -9.71 13.60
N ILE A 566 -22.82 -9.50 13.38
CA ILE A 566 -22.34 -8.24 12.81
C ILE A 566 -22.58 -8.25 11.31
N VAL A 567 -23.38 -7.30 10.82
CA VAL A 567 -23.92 -7.28 9.46
C VAL A 567 -23.64 -5.98 8.73
N GLY A 568 -22.99 -5.03 9.38
CA GLY A 568 -22.64 -3.75 8.77
C GLY A 568 -21.74 -2.92 9.65
N ARG A 569 -21.40 -1.74 9.15
CA ARG A 569 -20.61 -0.74 9.88
C ARG A 569 -20.99 0.68 9.49
N THR A 570 -20.67 1.64 10.36
CA THR A 570 -20.84 3.07 10.09
C THR A 570 -19.53 3.71 9.62
N ILE A 571 -19.63 4.99 9.25
CA ILE A 571 -18.52 5.94 9.31
C ILE A 571 -17.84 5.95 10.69
N ILE A 572 -16.59 6.40 10.74
CA ILE A 572 -15.89 6.75 11.99
C ILE A 572 -16.46 8.11 12.43
N PRO A 573 -17.22 8.15 13.54
CA PRO A 573 -17.85 9.38 13.97
C PRO A 573 -16.84 10.37 14.56
N GLU A 574 -17.19 11.65 14.60
CA GLU A 574 -16.47 12.65 15.39
C GLU A 574 -16.45 12.32 16.89
N ASP A 575 -15.41 12.76 17.59
CA ASP A 575 -15.23 12.47 19.02
C ASP A 575 -16.39 13.02 19.89
N ARG A 576 -17.01 14.13 19.45
CA ARG A 576 -18.20 14.71 20.10
C ARG A 576 -19.38 13.73 20.18
N PHE A 577 -19.49 12.83 19.20
CA PHE A 577 -20.51 11.79 19.21
C PHE A 577 -20.32 10.85 20.40
N TRP A 578 -19.07 10.58 20.79
CA TRP A 578 -18.73 9.76 21.95
C TRP A 578 -18.93 10.45 23.28
N ASP A 579 -18.53 11.72 23.39
CA ASP A 579 -18.75 12.51 24.60
C ASP A 579 -20.24 12.52 24.98
N THR A 580 -21.12 12.53 23.97
CA THR A 580 -22.58 12.53 24.19
C THR A 580 -23.13 11.15 24.59
N LEU A 581 -22.45 10.06 24.21
CA LEU A 581 -22.81 8.69 24.61
C LEU A 581 -22.35 8.38 26.05
N GLU A 582 -21.14 8.81 26.45
CA GLU A 582 -20.62 8.56 27.80
C GLU A 582 -21.42 9.29 28.88
N MET A 583 -21.97 10.48 28.60
CA MET A 583 -22.81 11.21 29.58
C MET A 583 -24.13 10.52 29.94
N GLN A 584 -24.54 9.48 29.20
CA GLN A 584 -25.79 8.74 29.45
C GLN A 584 -25.60 7.44 30.23
N HIS A 585 -24.35 7.02 30.46
CA HIS A 585 -23.96 5.83 31.20
C HIS A 585 -23.25 6.20 32.50
#